data_AF-A0A1I4ZS90-F1
#
_entry.id   AF-A0A1I4ZS90-F1
#
_cell.length_a   1.000
_cell.length_b   1.000
_cell.length_c   1.000
_cell.angle_alpha   90.00
_cell.angle_beta   90.00
_cell.angle_gamma   90.00
#
_symmetry.space_group_name_H-M   'P 1'
#
loop_
_entity.id
_entity.type
_entity.pdbx_description
1 polymer ?
#
loop_
_entity_poly.entity_id
_entity_poly.type
_entity_poly.pdbx_seq_one_letter_code
_entity_poly.pdbx_strand_id
1 'polypeptide(L)'
;MIRCLLTAFSFVVMTCSGALALAEGPVPAKPSVAVPLQQYLGRVFEALVARNTPRALILASTLRDKLGSDLATNASSQAELALLAMQRAPTDVVVQWHVAMELGEVTLLAVERPLPAGVSDAATRLLEIDSDNGVSWLVPLAVAWQSKKDDDISAMLEKIASTKRYEDYSIDLVFEWLPVLRAEPFPRQDLPAAAVSDEAIALLAAEALMWNPKMHLRQHLLDACPPDIQSISTRRRDACLSVGRLVSSKANTLANRRVGIELLHVAGSDDAEYLGARRELDWLDIQGAKALDSVADDLAAIQRFEADLRDTHSEIEAVRRLLARRGIAPSPPDDWQAGQQARMPGIGG
;
A
#
# COMPACT_ATOMS: atom_id res chain seq x y z
N MET A 1 9.91 -2.74 18.74
CA MET A 1 8.67 -3.45 19.15
C MET A 1 7.52 -3.15 18.19
N ILE A 2 7.64 -2.06 17.41
CA ILE A 2 6.74 -1.71 16.32
C ILE A 2 6.91 -2.63 15.10
N ARG A 3 7.97 -3.41 14.95
CA ARG A 3 7.91 -4.55 13.99
C ARG A 3 6.78 -5.51 14.33
N CYS A 4 6.52 -5.79 15.61
CA CYS A 4 5.31 -6.50 16.00
C CYS A 4 4.06 -5.63 15.94
N LEU A 5 4.10 -4.29 16.03
CA LEU A 5 2.89 -3.47 15.83
C LEU A 5 2.56 -3.21 14.37
N LEU A 6 3.46 -2.88 13.46
CA LEU A 6 3.19 -2.82 12.02
C LEU A 6 2.89 -4.22 11.48
N THR A 7 3.63 -5.26 11.91
CA THR A 7 3.27 -6.62 11.52
C THR A 7 1.96 -7.02 12.18
N ALA A 8 1.68 -6.78 13.47
CA ALA A 8 0.42 -7.12 14.15
C ALA A 8 -0.73 -6.13 13.99
N PHE A 9 -0.56 -4.93 13.45
CA PHE A 9 -1.67 -4.02 13.11
C PHE A 9 -2.06 -4.32 11.67
N SER A 10 -1.10 -4.59 10.78
CA SER A 10 -1.37 -5.29 9.54
C SER A 10 -1.89 -6.72 9.80
N PHE A 11 -1.39 -7.49 10.79
CA PHE A 11 -1.89 -8.85 11.10
C PHE A 11 -3.25 -8.79 11.80
N VAL A 12 -3.50 -7.90 12.75
CA VAL A 12 -4.80 -7.82 13.45
C VAL A 12 -5.89 -7.32 12.50
N VAL A 13 -5.55 -6.42 11.56
CA VAL A 13 -6.49 -5.99 10.51
C VAL A 13 -6.62 -7.01 9.37
N MET A 14 -5.61 -7.87 9.12
CA MET A 14 -5.57 -8.79 7.95
C MET A 14 -5.73 -10.29 8.29
N THR A 15 -5.63 -10.71 9.56
CA THR A 15 -5.68 -12.14 9.97
C THR A 15 -6.79 -12.53 10.94
N CYS A 16 -7.67 -11.59 11.33
CA CYS A 16 -8.86 -11.94 12.12
C CYS A 16 -9.91 -12.77 11.34
N SER A 17 -9.62 -13.24 10.11
CA SER A 17 -10.54 -14.08 9.32
C SER A 17 -10.05 -15.48 8.95
N GLY A 18 -8.98 -16.02 9.56
CA GLY A 18 -8.91 -17.49 9.73
C GLY A 18 -7.62 -18.23 9.40
N ALA A 19 -6.57 -18.08 10.22
CA ALA A 19 -5.38 -18.93 10.11
C ALA A 19 -4.84 -19.47 11.46
N LEU A 20 -5.70 -19.63 12.47
CA LEU A 20 -5.33 -20.24 13.77
C LEU A 20 -6.39 -21.26 14.19
N ALA A 21 -6.39 -22.42 13.53
CA ALA A 21 -7.28 -23.52 13.90
C ALA A 21 -6.62 -24.88 13.67
N LEU A 22 -5.36 -25.06 14.05
CA LEU A 22 -4.80 -26.39 14.29
C LEU A 22 -3.82 -26.34 15.46
N ALA A 23 -4.18 -27.04 16.53
CA ALA A 23 -3.41 -27.29 17.76
C ALA A 23 -3.37 -26.15 18.79
N GLU A 24 -4.42 -26.02 19.61
CA GLU A 24 -4.34 -25.83 21.06
C GLU A 24 -5.74 -25.99 21.67
N GLY A 25 -5.82 -26.44 22.93
CA GLY A 25 -7.08 -26.71 23.61
C GLY A 25 -7.99 -25.47 23.77
N PRO A 26 -9.16 -25.59 24.45
CA PRO A 26 -10.11 -24.49 24.59
C PRO A 26 -9.47 -23.33 25.37
N VAL A 27 -8.95 -22.34 24.64
CA VAL A 27 -8.57 -21.04 25.17
C VAL A 27 -9.86 -20.33 25.57
N PRO A 28 -9.98 -19.79 26.80
CA PRO A 28 -11.15 -19.01 27.18
C PRO A 28 -11.32 -17.87 26.17
N ALA A 29 -12.53 -17.74 25.61
CA ALA A 29 -12.85 -16.71 24.63
C ALA A 29 -12.51 -15.34 25.23
N LYS A 30 -11.42 -14.73 24.75
CA LYS A 30 -11.10 -13.35 25.09
C LYS A 30 -12.28 -12.48 24.62
N PRO A 31 -12.72 -11.47 25.40
CA PRO A 31 -13.71 -10.52 24.93
C PRO A 31 -13.30 -9.99 23.55
N SER A 32 -14.24 -9.96 22.62
CA SER A 32 -13.98 -9.63 21.23
C SER A 32 -13.51 -8.18 21.09
N VAL A 33 -12.22 -8.00 20.78
CA VAL A 33 -11.60 -6.70 20.42
C VAL A 33 -12.25 -6.10 19.16
N ALA A 34 -13.10 -6.86 18.45
CA ALA A 34 -13.77 -6.40 17.24
C ALA A 34 -14.77 -5.25 17.47
N VAL A 35 -15.47 -5.23 18.61
CA VAL A 35 -16.54 -4.23 18.84
C VAL A 35 -15.98 -2.81 19.02
N PRO A 36 -14.95 -2.56 19.87
CA PRO A 36 -14.35 -1.23 19.98
C PRO A 36 -13.77 -0.70 18.67
N LEU A 37 -13.11 -1.57 17.89
CA LEU A 37 -12.55 -1.20 16.60
C LEU A 37 -13.63 -0.85 15.58
N GLN A 38 -14.71 -1.65 15.48
CA GLN A 38 -15.84 -1.35 14.58
C GLN A 38 -16.51 -0.02 14.93
N GLN A 39 -16.73 0.25 16.22
CA GLN A 39 -17.28 1.54 16.67
C GLN A 39 -16.36 2.71 16.32
N TYR A 40 -15.05 2.52 16.46
CA TYR A 40 -14.06 3.51 16.04
C TYR A 40 -14.13 3.77 14.53
N LEU A 41 -14.09 2.72 13.71
CA LEU A 41 -14.19 2.85 12.25
C LEU A 41 -15.52 3.48 11.82
N GLY A 42 -16.61 3.22 12.55
CA GLY A 42 -17.91 3.88 12.35
C GLY A 42 -17.83 5.40 12.50
N ARG A 43 -17.21 5.89 13.58
CA ARG A 43 -17.03 7.34 13.78
C ARG A 43 -16.13 7.97 12.72
N VAL A 44 -15.04 7.29 12.37
CA VAL A 44 -14.13 7.74 11.30
C VAL A 44 -14.87 7.81 9.95
N PHE A 45 -15.70 6.82 9.64
CA PHE A 45 -16.56 6.83 8.45
C PHE A 45 -17.54 8.00 8.45
N GLU A 46 -18.27 8.20 9.56
CA GLU A 46 -19.21 9.32 9.71
C GLU A 46 -18.52 10.68 9.52
N ALA A 47 -17.33 10.84 10.11
CA ALA A 47 -16.53 12.05 9.98
C ALA A 47 -16.06 12.29 8.53
N LEU A 48 -15.68 11.24 7.79
CA LEU A 48 -15.34 11.35 6.38
C LEU A 48 -16.55 11.72 5.51
N VAL A 49 -17.71 11.09 5.74
CA VAL A 49 -18.95 11.43 5.01
C VAL A 49 -19.36 12.88 5.32
N ALA A 50 -19.25 13.32 6.57
CA ALA A 50 -19.56 14.69 6.98
C ALA A 50 -18.67 15.74 6.30
N ARG A 51 -17.39 15.43 6.02
CA ARG A 51 -16.51 16.33 5.24
C ARG A 51 -17.00 16.52 3.80
N ASN A 52 -17.63 15.50 3.21
CA ASN A 52 -18.32 15.56 1.91
C ASN A 52 -17.46 16.08 0.74
N THR A 53 -16.13 15.97 0.82
CA THR A 53 -15.23 16.24 -0.30
C THR A 53 -15.04 14.98 -1.16
N PRO A 54 -14.70 15.10 -2.45
CA PRO A 54 -14.45 13.94 -3.30
C PRO A 54 -13.41 12.97 -2.70
N ARG A 55 -12.30 13.50 -2.17
CA ARG A 55 -11.26 12.69 -1.51
C ARG A 55 -11.74 12.06 -0.19
N ALA A 56 -12.57 12.73 0.60
CA ALA A 56 -13.13 12.11 1.81
C ALA A 56 -14.14 11.00 1.48
N LEU A 57 -14.91 11.15 0.40
CA LEU A 57 -15.90 10.16 -0.05
C LEU A 57 -15.23 8.86 -0.55
N ILE A 58 -14.12 8.94 -1.29
CA ILE A 58 -13.35 7.74 -1.66
C ILE A 58 -12.78 7.04 -0.42
N LEU A 59 -12.29 7.78 0.57
CA LEU A 59 -11.81 7.18 1.82
C LEU A 59 -12.94 6.53 2.63
N ALA A 60 -14.11 7.18 2.71
CA ALA A 60 -15.29 6.61 3.34
C ALA A 60 -15.68 5.28 2.68
N SER A 61 -15.55 5.20 1.34
CA SER A 61 -15.84 3.96 0.61
C SER A 61 -14.99 2.77 1.09
N THR A 62 -13.71 2.96 1.39
CA THR A 62 -12.81 1.87 1.84
C THR A 62 -13.14 1.30 3.22
N LEU A 63 -13.86 2.04 4.05
CA LEU A 63 -14.22 1.58 5.39
C LEU A 63 -15.48 0.73 5.39
N ARG A 64 -16.27 0.77 4.30
CA ARG A 64 -17.63 0.25 4.28
C ARG A 64 -17.70 -1.20 4.72
N ASP A 65 -16.85 -2.05 4.17
CA ASP A 65 -16.80 -3.48 4.43
C ASP A 65 -16.27 -3.81 5.84
N LYS A 66 -15.65 -2.82 6.51
CA LYS A 66 -15.07 -2.94 7.85
C LYS A 66 -16.06 -2.56 8.96
N LEU A 67 -17.21 -1.95 8.63
CA LEU A 67 -18.20 -1.47 9.60
C LEU A 67 -19.10 -2.57 10.18
N GLY A 68 -19.09 -3.79 9.61
CA GLY A 68 -20.02 -4.85 9.97
C GLY A 68 -21.44 -4.64 9.43
N SER A 69 -22.30 -5.66 9.51
CA SER A 69 -23.65 -5.67 8.92
C SER A 69 -24.58 -4.61 9.52
N ASP A 70 -24.48 -4.38 10.83
CA ASP A 70 -25.46 -3.60 11.58
C ASP A 70 -25.35 -2.11 11.27
N LEU A 71 -24.12 -1.61 11.14
CA LEU A 71 -23.82 -0.24 10.70
C LEU A 71 -23.99 -0.07 9.19
N ALA A 72 -24.19 -1.17 8.44
CA ALA A 72 -24.29 -1.14 6.99
C ALA A 72 -25.71 -1.03 6.42
N THR A 73 -26.74 -1.03 7.23
CA THR A 73 -28.12 -1.02 6.70
C THR A 73 -28.57 0.35 6.17
N ASN A 74 -27.95 1.46 6.59
CA ASN A 74 -28.39 2.82 6.26
C ASN A 74 -27.38 3.66 5.44
N ALA A 75 -26.15 3.19 5.28
CA ALA A 75 -25.12 3.93 4.55
C ALA A 75 -25.11 3.55 3.07
N SER A 76 -24.87 4.54 2.19
CA SER A 76 -24.62 4.33 0.76
C SER A 76 -23.65 3.18 0.53
N SER A 77 -23.83 2.44 -0.56
CA SER A 77 -22.89 1.38 -0.91
C SER A 77 -21.48 1.96 -1.13
N GLN A 78 -20.44 1.15 -0.95
CA GLN A 78 -19.06 1.52 -1.27
C GLN A 78 -18.96 2.10 -2.69
N ALA A 79 -19.59 1.41 -3.65
CA ALA A 79 -19.63 1.82 -5.05
C ALA A 79 -20.32 3.18 -5.24
N GLU A 80 -21.44 3.45 -4.55
CA GLU A 80 -22.11 4.76 -4.63
C GLU A 80 -21.23 5.92 -4.17
N LEU A 81 -20.53 5.77 -3.04
CA LEU A 81 -19.64 6.82 -2.51
C LEU A 81 -18.46 7.08 -3.46
N ALA A 82 -17.84 6.02 -3.96
CA ALA A 82 -16.73 6.09 -4.91
C ALA A 82 -17.17 6.75 -6.24
N LEU A 83 -18.31 6.35 -6.80
CA LEU A 83 -18.85 6.93 -8.04
C LEU A 83 -19.28 8.39 -7.86
N LEU A 84 -19.88 8.75 -6.72
CA LEU A 84 -20.22 10.13 -6.40
C LEU A 84 -18.97 11.01 -6.33
N ALA A 85 -17.89 10.51 -5.71
CA ALA A 85 -16.61 11.21 -5.67
C ALA A 85 -16.04 11.44 -7.08
N MET A 86 -16.04 10.38 -7.92
CA MET A 86 -15.59 10.43 -9.31
C MET A 86 -16.35 11.49 -10.12
N GLN A 87 -17.67 11.53 -10.00
CA GLN A 87 -18.53 12.51 -10.69
C GLN A 87 -18.25 13.95 -10.25
N ARG A 88 -17.96 14.16 -8.96
CA ARG A 88 -17.68 15.50 -8.41
C ARG A 88 -16.26 16.00 -8.70
N ALA A 89 -15.32 15.09 -8.95
CA ALA A 89 -13.93 15.43 -9.25
C ALA A 89 -13.39 14.62 -10.44
N PRO A 90 -13.93 14.84 -11.66
CA PRO A 90 -13.55 14.08 -12.84
C PRO A 90 -12.09 14.32 -13.28
N THR A 91 -11.42 15.34 -12.76
CA THR A 91 -10.02 15.69 -13.07
C THR A 91 -9.06 15.43 -11.91
N ASP A 92 -9.53 14.99 -10.74
CA ASP A 92 -8.65 14.71 -9.61
C ASP A 92 -8.05 13.31 -9.78
N VAL A 93 -6.76 13.29 -10.13
CA VAL A 93 -6.02 12.05 -10.42
C VAL A 93 -6.06 11.06 -9.26
N VAL A 94 -6.07 11.54 -8.01
CA VAL A 94 -6.11 10.70 -6.81
C VAL A 94 -7.47 10.01 -6.69
N VAL A 95 -8.55 10.73 -7.00
CA VAL A 95 -9.92 10.19 -7.01
C VAL A 95 -10.06 9.15 -8.13
N GLN A 96 -9.65 9.48 -9.35
CA GLN A 96 -9.73 8.55 -10.48
C GLN A 96 -8.92 7.28 -10.23
N TRP A 97 -7.69 7.44 -9.72
CA TRP A 97 -6.85 6.31 -9.34
C TRP A 97 -7.50 5.45 -8.26
N HIS A 98 -7.99 6.04 -7.17
CA HIS A 98 -8.59 5.27 -6.09
C HIS A 98 -9.81 4.48 -6.56
N VAL A 99 -10.71 5.13 -7.32
CA VAL A 99 -11.93 4.48 -7.84
C VAL A 99 -11.59 3.34 -8.80
N ALA A 100 -10.62 3.57 -9.71
CA ALA A 100 -10.15 2.54 -10.63
C ALA A 100 -9.53 1.34 -9.89
N MET A 101 -8.79 1.60 -8.80
CA MET A 101 -8.13 0.54 -8.02
C MET A 101 -9.12 -0.25 -7.17
N GLU A 102 -9.91 0.45 -6.35
CA GLU A 102 -10.84 -0.13 -5.37
C GLU A 102 -11.98 -0.91 -6.05
N LEU A 103 -12.69 -0.27 -6.97
CA LEU A 103 -13.83 -0.90 -7.64
C LEU A 103 -13.39 -1.87 -8.74
N GLY A 104 -12.19 -1.64 -9.31
CA GLY A 104 -11.54 -2.58 -10.21
C GLY A 104 -11.28 -3.92 -9.52
N GLU A 105 -10.70 -3.89 -8.31
CA GLU A 105 -10.41 -5.10 -7.53
C GLU A 105 -11.65 -5.96 -7.29
N VAL A 106 -12.72 -5.37 -6.75
CA VAL A 106 -13.97 -6.07 -6.44
C VAL A 106 -14.52 -6.79 -7.68
N THR A 107 -14.38 -6.16 -8.84
CA THR A 107 -14.87 -6.75 -10.09
C THR A 107 -13.91 -7.82 -10.64
N LEU A 108 -12.59 -7.57 -10.61
CA LEU A 108 -11.61 -8.47 -11.21
C LEU A 108 -11.51 -9.81 -10.46
N LEU A 109 -11.81 -9.81 -9.16
CA LEU A 109 -11.94 -11.04 -8.35
C LEU A 109 -13.22 -11.83 -8.69
N ALA A 110 -14.27 -11.17 -9.18
CA ALA A 110 -15.47 -11.80 -9.69
C ALA A 110 -15.25 -12.25 -11.15
N VAL A 111 -14.51 -13.35 -11.30
CA VAL A 111 -14.17 -14.00 -12.59
C VAL A 111 -15.37 -13.99 -13.55
N GLU A 112 -15.15 -13.53 -14.79
CA GLU A 112 -16.10 -13.46 -15.93
C GLU A 112 -17.11 -12.30 -16.00
N ARG A 113 -17.02 -11.28 -15.14
CA ARG A 113 -17.88 -10.09 -15.28
C ARG A 113 -17.17 -8.93 -15.99
N PRO A 114 -17.84 -8.24 -16.94
CA PRO A 114 -17.31 -6.99 -17.48
C PRO A 114 -17.14 -5.97 -16.35
N LEU A 115 -16.13 -5.11 -16.47
CA LEU A 115 -15.94 -3.98 -15.57
C LEU A 115 -17.22 -3.15 -15.49
N PRO A 116 -17.70 -2.76 -14.28
CA PRO A 116 -18.76 -1.79 -14.16
C PRO A 116 -18.37 -0.52 -14.92
N ALA A 117 -19.35 0.11 -15.60
CA ALA A 117 -19.09 1.28 -16.43
C ALA A 117 -18.24 2.34 -15.71
N GLY A 118 -18.55 2.62 -14.44
CA GLY A 118 -17.79 3.60 -13.66
C GLY A 118 -16.32 3.24 -13.38
N VAL A 119 -15.95 1.95 -13.35
CA VAL A 119 -14.54 1.53 -13.23
C VAL A 119 -13.81 1.77 -14.55
N SER A 120 -14.45 1.39 -15.65
CA SER A 120 -13.89 1.64 -16.99
C SER A 120 -13.72 3.14 -17.22
N ASP A 121 -14.71 3.95 -16.85
CA ASP A 121 -14.67 5.41 -16.97
C ASP A 121 -13.52 6.00 -16.12
N ALA A 122 -13.38 5.56 -14.87
CA ALA A 122 -12.28 6.00 -13.99
C ALA A 122 -10.90 5.65 -14.56
N ALA A 123 -10.73 4.42 -15.05
CA ALA A 123 -9.46 3.96 -15.62
C ALA A 123 -9.12 4.70 -16.91
N THR A 124 -10.09 4.89 -17.81
CA THR A 124 -9.91 5.72 -19.01
C THR A 124 -9.53 7.14 -18.63
N ARG A 125 -10.23 7.74 -17.68
CA ARG A 125 -9.97 9.11 -17.24
C ARG A 125 -8.61 9.27 -16.57
N LEU A 126 -8.19 8.29 -15.79
CA LEU A 126 -6.85 8.23 -15.19
C LEU A 126 -5.76 8.23 -16.27
N LEU A 127 -5.92 7.45 -17.33
CA LEU A 127 -4.98 7.44 -18.45
C LEU A 127 -4.96 8.77 -19.21
N GLU A 128 -6.09 9.46 -19.36
CA GLU A 128 -6.13 10.80 -19.97
C GLU A 128 -5.37 11.85 -19.15
N ILE A 129 -5.47 11.77 -17.82
CA ILE A 129 -4.83 12.71 -16.90
C ILE A 129 -3.34 12.38 -16.72
N ASP A 130 -3.00 11.09 -16.71
CA ASP A 130 -1.70 10.62 -16.27
C ASP A 130 -1.21 9.35 -16.99
N SER A 131 -1.22 9.35 -18.32
CA SER A 131 -0.71 8.24 -19.13
C SER A 131 0.79 7.98 -18.98
N ASP A 132 1.57 8.96 -18.49
CA ASP A 132 3.04 8.86 -18.38
C ASP A 132 3.51 8.27 -17.04
N ASN A 133 2.57 7.76 -16.24
CA ASN A 133 2.83 7.06 -14.98
C ASN A 133 2.41 5.60 -15.08
N GLY A 134 3.34 4.69 -14.80
CA GLY A 134 3.11 3.25 -14.93
C GLY A 134 1.97 2.73 -14.03
N VAL A 135 1.69 3.38 -12.89
CA VAL A 135 0.59 2.97 -12.00
C VAL A 135 -0.79 3.11 -12.66
N SER A 136 -0.94 4.05 -13.60
CA SER A 136 -2.20 4.32 -14.32
C SER A 136 -2.61 3.16 -15.25
N TRP A 137 -1.64 2.31 -15.61
CA TRP A 137 -1.82 1.19 -16.53
C TRP A 137 -2.11 -0.15 -15.83
N LEU A 138 -2.18 -0.21 -14.49
CA LEU A 138 -2.42 -1.46 -13.77
C LEU A 138 -3.81 -2.06 -14.02
N VAL A 139 -4.86 -1.22 -14.16
CA VAL A 139 -6.21 -1.71 -14.49
C VAL A 139 -6.27 -2.27 -15.92
N PRO A 140 -5.78 -1.57 -16.97
CA PRO A 140 -5.61 -2.15 -18.30
C PRO A 140 -4.81 -3.46 -18.30
N LEU A 141 -3.73 -3.55 -17.52
CA LEU A 141 -2.96 -4.79 -17.38
C LEU A 141 -3.81 -5.91 -16.77
N ALA A 142 -4.58 -5.64 -15.74
CA ALA A 142 -5.45 -6.65 -15.13
C ALA A 142 -6.52 -7.15 -16.11
N VAL A 143 -7.10 -6.26 -16.93
CA VAL A 143 -8.03 -6.65 -18.02
C VAL A 143 -7.31 -7.51 -19.08
N ALA A 144 -6.10 -7.13 -19.49
CA ALA A 144 -5.29 -7.93 -20.41
C ALA A 144 -4.92 -9.30 -19.83
N TRP A 145 -4.61 -9.36 -18.54
CA TRP A 145 -4.33 -10.61 -17.82
C TRP A 145 -5.52 -11.57 -17.86
N GLN A 146 -6.74 -11.06 -17.65
CA GLN A 146 -7.96 -11.86 -17.74
C GLN A 146 -8.22 -12.45 -19.13
N SER A 147 -7.72 -11.81 -20.20
CA SER A 147 -7.85 -12.34 -21.57
C SER A 147 -7.02 -13.61 -21.78
N LYS A 148 -6.01 -13.85 -20.91
CA LYS A 148 -5.03 -14.94 -21.00
C LYS A 148 -4.25 -14.97 -22.32
N LYS A 149 -4.26 -13.89 -23.09
CA LYS A 149 -3.51 -13.78 -24.35
C LYS A 149 -2.17 -13.13 -24.06
N ASP A 150 -1.11 -13.85 -24.37
CA ASP A 150 0.26 -13.40 -24.10
C ASP A 150 0.60 -12.07 -24.78
N ASP A 151 0.07 -11.83 -26.00
CA ASP A 151 0.25 -10.58 -26.73
C ASP A 151 -0.40 -9.37 -26.05
N ASP A 152 -1.62 -9.53 -25.52
CA ASP A 152 -2.33 -8.45 -24.82
C ASP A 152 -1.57 -8.06 -23.55
N ILE A 153 -1.13 -9.08 -22.79
CA ILE A 153 -0.36 -8.89 -21.55
C ILE A 153 0.97 -8.21 -21.86
N SER A 154 1.70 -8.71 -22.86
CA SER A 154 2.98 -8.15 -23.29
C SER A 154 2.85 -6.68 -23.71
N ALA A 155 1.82 -6.34 -24.49
CA ALA A 155 1.57 -4.98 -24.91
C ALA A 155 1.31 -4.04 -23.73
N MET A 156 0.56 -4.47 -22.71
CA MET A 156 0.32 -3.66 -21.51
C MET A 156 1.58 -3.51 -20.64
N LEU A 157 2.39 -4.55 -20.49
CA LEU A 157 3.67 -4.45 -19.80
C LEU A 157 4.64 -3.52 -20.52
N GLU A 158 4.71 -3.55 -21.85
CA GLU A 158 5.49 -2.61 -22.64
C GLU A 158 5.01 -1.16 -22.46
N LYS A 159 3.69 -0.94 -22.37
CA LYS A 159 3.15 0.39 -22.05
C LYS A 159 3.63 0.87 -20.69
N ILE A 160 3.51 0.05 -19.65
CA ILE A 160 4.03 0.38 -18.31
C ILE A 160 5.53 0.70 -18.38
N ALA A 161 6.33 -0.18 -18.99
CA ALA A 161 7.77 -0.01 -19.11
C ALA A 161 8.19 1.27 -19.86
N SER A 162 7.35 1.75 -20.79
CA SER A 162 7.63 2.97 -21.56
C SER A 162 7.31 4.28 -20.84
N THR A 163 6.68 4.22 -19.65
CA THR A 163 6.33 5.41 -18.87
C THR A 163 7.55 6.04 -18.19
N LYS A 164 7.49 7.35 -17.90
CA LYS A 164 8.61 8.07 -17.26
C LYS A 164 8.66 7.94 -15.74
N ARG A 165 7.52 7.69 -15.10
CA ARG A 165 7.39 7.62 -13.64
C ARG A 165 6.56 6.42 -13.20
N TYR A 166 6.73 6.02 -11.95
CA TYR A 166 5.89 5.02 -11.31
C TYR A 166 5.59 5.51 -9.90
N GLU A 167 4.61 6.37 -9.74
CA GLU A 167 4.31 7.01 -8.46
C GLU A 167 2.86 6.68 -8.12
N ASP A 168 2.65 5.99 -6.99
CA ASP A 168 1.28 5.78 -6.53
C ASP A 168 0.81 6.99 -5.70
N TYR A 169 -0.51 7.13 -5.61
CA TYR A 169 -1.16 8.25 -4.95
C TYR A 169 -1.49 7.94 -3.48
N SER A 170 -0.79 6.99 -2.86
CA SER A 170 -1.09 6.59 -1.47
C SER A 170 -0.73 7.68 -0.47
N ILE A 171 0.37 8.40 -0.67
CA ILE A 171 0.83 9.46 0.23
C ILE A 171 -0.17 10.63 0.25
N ASP A 172 -0.73 11.02 -0.90
CA ASP A 172 -1.80 12.01 -0.95
C ASP A 172 -3.01 11.61 -0.10
N LEU A 173 -3.34 10.32 -0.10
CA LEU A 173 -4.46 9.80 0.69
C LEU A 173 -4.13 9.70 2.18
N VAL A 174 -2.87 9.44 2.57
CA VAL A 174 -2.43 9.56 3.97
C VAL A 174 -2.76 10.96 4.51
N PHE A 175 -2.48 12.01 3.74
CA PHE A 175 -2.80 13.37 4.14
C PHE A 175 -4.29 13.70 4.21
N GLU A 176 -5.13 12.95 3.49
CA GLU A 176 -6.59 13.06 3.59
C GLU A 176 -7.14 12.33 4.82
N TRP A 177 -6.51 11.24 5.25
CA TRP A 177 -6.83 10.51 6.48
C TRP A 177 -6.49 11.28 7.74
N LEU A 178 -5.29 11.87 7.79
CA LEU A 178 -4.71 12.44 9.01
C LEU A 178 -5.63 13.43 9.76
N PRO A 179 -6.28 14.42 9.11
CA PRO A 179 -7.19 15.32 9.81
C PRO A 179 -8.35 14.61 10.51
N VAL A 180 -8.86 13.52 9.92
CA VAL A 180 -9.98 12.75 10.50
C VAL A 180 -9.50 11.89 11.66
N LEU A 181 -8.39 11.18 11.48
CA LEU A 181 -7.84 10.30 12.52
C LEU A 181 -7.32 11.07 13.74
N ARG A 182 -6.92 12.33 13.57
CA ARG A 182 -6.60 13.22 14.70
C ARG A 182 -7.84 13.69 15.45
N ALA A 183 -8.94 13.92 14.74
CA ALA A 183 -10.21 14.34 15.33
C ALA A 183 -10.94 13.17 16.02
N GLU A 184 -10.77 11.97 15.48
CA GLU A 184 -11.30 10.71 16.01
C GLU A 184 -10.14 9.85 16.54
N PRO A 185 -9.70 10.04 17.79
CA PRO A 185 -8.55 9.31 18.31
C PRO A 185 -8.84 7.80 18.45
N PHE A 186 -7.82 7.00 18.15
CA PHE A 186 -7.88 5.54 18.28
C PHE A 186 -8.10 5.11 19.76
N PRO A 187 -8.91 4.09 20.04
CA PRO A 187 -9.08 3.57 21.40
C PRO A 187 -7.76 3.03 21.97
N ARG A 188 -7.17 3.74 22.93
CA ARG A 188 -5.86 3.36 23.53
C ARG A 188 -5.89 2.07 24.33
N GLN A 189 -7.06 1.65 24.81
CA GLN A 189 -7.23 0.43 25.62
C GLN A 189 -6.81 -0.85 24.87
N ASP A 190 -6.75 -0.80 23.54
CA ASP A 190 -6.39 -1.91 22.67
C ASP A 190 -4.92 -1.84 22.19
N LEU A 191 -4.19 -0.80 22.55
CA LEU A 191 -2.78 -0.64 22.23
C LEU A 191 -1.89 -1.19 23.36
N PRO A 192 -0.70 -1.74 23.05
CA PRO A 192 0.27 -2.08 24.08
C PRO A 192 0.58 -0.86 24.93
N ALA A 193 0.87 -1.06 26.22
CA ALA A 193 1.16 0.01 27.19
C ALA A 193 2.38 0.90 26.86
N ALA A 194 3.03 0.71 25.72
CA ALA A 194 4.11 1.56 25.25
C ALA A 194 3.59 2.99 24.99
N ALA A 195 4.39 3.98 25.35
CA ALA A 195 4.11 5.38 25.08
C ALA A 195 4.27 5.64 23.57
N VAL A 196 3.19 5.52 22.80
CA VAL A 196 3.12 6.00 21.41
C VAL A 196 2.28 7.28 21.42
N SER A 197 2.76 8.33 20.78
CA SER A 197 1.99 9.58 20.67
C SER A 197 0.72 9.37 19.83
N ASP A 198 -0.36 10.12 20.11
CA ASP A 198 -1.59 10.06 19.30
C ASP A 198 -1.30 10.42 17.83
N GLU A 199 -0.30 11.28 17.61
CA GLU A 199 0.14 11.66 16.28
C GLU A 199 0.77 10.48 15.53
N ALA A 200 1.66 9.73 16.19
CA ALA A 200 2.21 8.50 15.61
C ALA A 200 1.11 7.47 15.36
N ILE A 201 0.13 7.34 16.26
CA ILE A 201 -1.01 6.44 16.07
C ILE A 201 -1.84 6.85 14.85
N ALA A 202 -2.15 8.14 14.68
CA ALA A 202 -2.90 8.64 13.54
C ALA A 202 -2.16 8.41 12.22
N LEU A 203 -0.84 8.65 12.17
CA LEU A 203 -0.02 8.39 10.99
C LEU A 203 0.04 6.90 10.66
N LEU A 204 0.31 6.04 11.65
CA LEU A 204 0.34 4.58 11.46
C LEU A 204 -1.02 4.04 11.03
N ALA A 205 -2.12 4.56 11.57
CA ALA A 205 -3.47 4.19 11.17
C ALA A 205 -3.78 4.66 9.73
N ALA A 206 -3.37 5.87 9.35
CA ALA A 206 -3.51 6.37 7.99
C ALA A 206 -2.78 5.46 7.00
N GLU A 207 -1.51 5.14 7.27
CA GLU A 207 -0.72 4.23 6.46
C GLU A 207 -1.39 2.84 6.39
N ALA A 208 -1.78 2.25 7.51
CA ALA A 208 -2.40 0.92 7.53
C ALA A 208 -3.71 0.86 6.72
N LEU A 209 -4.56 1.89 6.81
CA LEU A 209 -5.80 1.98 6.04
C LEU A 209 -5.53 2.10 4.53
N MET A 210 -4.38 2.63 4.13
CA MET A 210 -4.02 2.79 2.72
C MET A 210 -3.53 1.53 2.02
N TRP A 211 -3.07 0.51 2.77
CA TRP A 211 -2.37 -0.65 2.20
C TRP A 211 -3.29 -1.78 1.72
N ASN A 212 -4.50 -1.89 2.27
CA ASN A 212 -5.34 -3.08 2.09
C ASN A 212 -5.88 -3.28 0.65
N PRO A 213 -6.52 -2.28 0.00
CA PRO A 213 -7.24 -2.50 -1.26
C PRO A 213 -6.38 -2.33 -2.53
N LYS A 214 -5.06 -2.40 -2.40
CA LYS A 214 -4.13 -2.14 -3.54
C LYS A 214 -3.21 -3.30 -3.83
N MET A 215 -3.26 -4.35 -3.02
CA MET A 215 -2.40 -5.51 -3.18
C MET A 215 -2.81 -6.37 -4.37
N HIS A 216 -4.10 -6.42 -4.72
CA HIS A 216 -4.59 -7.31 -5.78
C HIS A 216 -4.19 -6.84 -7.19
N LEU A 217 -4.23 -5.53 -7.47
CA LEU A 217 -3.76 -5.02 -8.77
C LEU A 217 -2.24 -5.15 -8.93
N ARG A 218 -1.48 -5.04 -7.84
CA ARG A 218 -0.05 -5.38 -7.82
C ARG A 218 0.16 -6.88 -8.03
N GLN A 219 -0.73 -7.72 -7.50
CA GLN A 219 -0.68 -9.16 -7.75
C GLN A 219 -0.86 -9.47 -9.23
N HIS A 220 -1.76 -8.79 -9.96
CA HIS A 220 -1.86 -8.98 -11.41
C HIS A 220 -0.59 -8.60 -12.18
N LEU A 221 0.17 -7.63 -11.70
CA LEU A 221 1.49 -7.33 -12.26
C LEU A 221 2.49 -8.47 -12.01
N LEU A 222 2.48 -9.07 -10.82
CA LEU A 222 3.30 -10.25 -10.51
C LEU A 222 2.84 -11.49 -11.29
N ASP A 223 1.53 -11.73 -11.41
CA ASP A 223 0.95 -12.83 -12.17
C ASP A 223 1.24 -12.68 -13.68
N ALA A 224 1.25 -11.44 -14.17
CA ALA A 224 1.67 -11.11 -15.53
C ALA A 224 3.17 -11.40 -15.76
N CYS A 225 3.97 -11.63 -14.72
CA CYS A 225 5.38 -11.96 -14.80
C CYS A 225 5.70 -13.22 -13.98
N PRO A 226 5.22 -14.41 -14.42
CA PRO A 226 5.30 -15.61 -13.62
C PRO A 226 6.75 -16.08 -13.39
N PRO A 227 7.03 -16.80 -12.27
CA PRO A 227 8.36 -17.33 -11.98
C PRO A 227 8.90 -18.30 -13.04
N ASP A 228 8.02 -19.05 -13.71
CA ASP A 228 8.40 -19.89 -14.84
C ASP A 228 8.54 -19.05 -16.12
N ILE A 229 9.65 -18.32 -16.24
CA ILE A 229 9.92 -17.45 -17.38
C ILE A 229 10.02 -18.18 -18.73
N GLN A 230 10.17 -19.50 -18.71
CA GLN A 230 10.20 -20.31 -19.94
C GLN A 230 8.79 -20.59 -20.46
N SER A 231 7.76 -20.43 -19.61
CA SER A 231 6.35 -20.58 -19.99
C SER A 231 5.77 -19.37 -20.74
N ILE A 232 6.48 -18.25 -20.79
CA ILE A 232 6.06 -17.00 -21.44
C ILE A 232 6.94 -16.67 -22.65
N SER A 233 6.44 -15.82 -23.56
CA SER A 233 7.24 -15.36 -24.70
C SER A 233 8.45 -14.53 -24.25
N THR A 234 9.48 -14.48 -25.10
CA THR A 234 10.64 -13.59 -24.91
C THR A 234 10.20 -12.13 -24.79
N ARG A 235 9.24 -11.71 -25.61
CA ARG A 235 8.67 -10.36 -25.57
C ARG A 235 8.11 -10.02 -24.19
N ARG A 236 7.30 -10.91 -23.62
CA ARG A 236 6.73 -10.73 -22.28
C ARG A 236 7.80 -10.68 -21.20
N ARG A 237 8.80 -11.56 -21.28
CA ARG A 237 9.93 -11.61 -20.35
C ARG A 237 10.72 -10.29 -20.36
N ASP A 238 11.04 -9.77 -21.53
CA ASP A 238 11.77 -8.51 -21.69
C ASP A 238 10.96 -7.31 -21.16
N ALA A 239 9.64 -7.34 -21.38
CA ALA A 239 8.73 -6.35 -20.82
C ALA A 239 8.69 -6.43 -19.28
N CYS A 240 8.62 -7.64 -18.69
CA CYS A 240 8.69 -7.85 -17.25
C CYS A 240 9.99 -7.31 -16.63
N LEU A 241 11.15 -7.58 -17.24
CA LEU A 241 12.43 -7.02 -16.81
C LEU A 241 12.40 -5.48 -16.84
N SER A 242 11.85 -4.91 -17.91
CA SER A 242 11.78 -3.45 -18.09
C SER A 242 10.84 -2.80 -17.07
N VAL A 243 9.68 -3.40 -16.78
CA VAL A 243 8.80 -2.95 -15.69
C VAL A 243 9.48 -3.09 -14.34
N GLY A 244 10.17 -4.20 -14.07
CA GLY A 244 10.93 -4.39 -12.84
C GLY A 244 11.97 -3.29 -12.61
N ARG A 245 12.73 -2.90 -13.64
CA ARG A 245 13.69 -1.78 -13.57
C ARG A 245 13.00 -0.43 -13.34
N LEU A 246 11.90 -0.16 -14.05
CA LEU A 246 11.12 1.06 -13.87
C LEU A 246 10.61 1.16 -12.42
N VAL A 247 9.93 0.12 -11.94
CA VAL A 247 9.28 0.13 -10.62
C VAL A 247 10.32 0.20 -9.51
N SER A 248 11.39 -0.61 -9.57
CA SER A 248 12.44 -0.60 -8.54
C SER A 248 13.21 0.72 -8.45
N SER A 249 13.32 1.48 -9.55
CA SER A 249 14.03 2.76 -9.57
C SER A 249 13.15 3.99 -9.38
N LYS A 250 11.88 3.95 -9.82
CA LYS A 250 10.97 5.11 -9.85
C LYS A 250 9.82 5.06 -8.86
N ALA A 251 9.55 3.93 -8.21
CA ALA A 251 8.54 3.86 -7.16
C ALA A 251 8.82 4.83 -6.00
N ASN A 252 7.78 5.55 -5.58
CA ASN A 252 7.82 6.49 -4.46
C ASN A 252 7.57 5.85 -3.09
N THR A 253 7.08 4.61 -3.05
CA THR A 253 6.86 3.81 -1.84
C THR A 253 7.78 2.59 -1.78
N LEU A 254 8.17 2.18 -0.57
CA LEU A 254 8.98 0.99 -0.31
C LEU A 254 8.25 -0.27 -0.80
N ALA A 255 6.92 -0.32 -0.62
CA ALA A 255 6.07 -1.41 -1.08
C ALA A 255 6.16 -1.63 -2.60
N ASN A 256 6.01 -0.56 -3.39
CA ASN A 256 6.11 -0.67 -4.84
C ASN A 256 7.54 -1.00 -5.28
N ARG A 257 8.58 -0.44 -4.65
CA ARG A 257 9.96 -0.84 -4.97
C ARG A 257 10.18 -2.32 -4.74
N ARG A 258 9.63 -2.89 -3.67
CA ARG A 258 9.68 -4.33 -3.39
C ARG A 258 9.04 -5.16 -4.51
N VAL A 259 7.90 -4.72 -5.04
CA VAL A 259 7.28 -5.34 -6.23
C VAL A 259 8.23 -5.29 -7.43
N GLY A 260 8.86 -4.15 -7.71
CA GLY A 260 9.84 -4.03 -8.79
C GLY A 260 11.04 -4.97 -8.65
N ILE A 261 11.59 -5.09 -7.44
CA ILE A 261 12.67 -6.05 -7.12
C ILE A 261 12.21 -7.50 -7.31
N GLU A 262 10.98 -7.84 -6.90
CA GLU A 262 10.43 -9.18 -7.10
C GLU A 262 10.26 -9.50 -8.59
N LEU A 263 9.77 -8.55 -9.39
CA LEU A 263 9.67 -8.69 -10.85
C LEU A 263 11.02 -8.98 -11.51
N LEU A 264 12.09 -8.28 -11.07
CA LEU A 264 13.44 -8.55 -11.54
C LEU A 264 13.92 -9.95 -11.12
N HIS A 265 13.61 -10.37 -9.88
CA HIS A 265 13.98 -11.68 -9.38
C HIS A 265 13.31 -12.81 -10.16
N VAL A 266 11.97 -12.78 -10.30
CA VAL A 266 11.21 -13.81 -11.03
C VAL A 266 11.57 -13.83 -12.51
N ALA A 267 11.91 -12.68 -13.09
CA ALA A 267 12.41 -12.58 -14.46
C ALA A 267 13.84 -13.12 -14.65
N GLY A 268 14.50 -13.56 -13.57
CA GLY A 268 15.83 -14.15 -13.60
C GLY A 268 16.97 -13.13 -13.68
N SER A 269 16.75 -11.87 -13.28
CA SER A 269 17.83 -10.89 -13.21
C SER A 269 18.81 -11.22 -12.08
N ASP A 270 20.10 -11.19 -12.40
CA ASP A 270 21.23 -11.29 -11.48
C ASP A 270 22.24 -10.15 -11.69
N ASP A 271 21.85 -9.12 -12.44
CA ASP A 271 22.72 -7.99 -12.77
C ASP A 271 23.02 -7.10 -11.54
N ALA A 272 24.09 -6.30 -11.66
CA ALA A 272 24.53 -5.42 -10.58
C ALA A 272 23.46 -4.35 -10.20
N GLU A 273 22.59 -3.98 -11.15
CA GLU A 273 21.49 -3.04 -10.92
C GLU A 273 20.46 -3.65 -9.97
N TYR A 274 19.99 -4.87 -10.25
CA TYR A 274 19.08 -5.62 -9.39
C TYR A 274 19.67 -5.85 -7.99
N LEU A 275 20.91 -6.32 -7.92
CA LEU A 275 21.58 -6.59 -6.63
C LEU A 275 21.75 -5.30 -5.81
N GLY A 276 22.11 -4.19 -6.45
CA GLY A 276 22.23 -2.88 -5.81
C GLY A 276 20.89 -2.36 -5.30
N ALA A 277 19.85 -2.41 -6.13
CA ALA A 277 18.51 -1.93 -5.78
C ALA A 277 17.87 -2.75 -4.65
N ARG A 278 18.04 -4.08 -4.68
CA ARG A 278 17.58 -4.97 -3.58
C ARG A 278 18.29 -4.64 -2.27
N ARG A 279 19.61 -4.49 -2.32
CA ARG A 279 20.43 -4.16 -1.16
C ARG A 279 20.07 -2.81 -0.55
N GLU A 280 19.83 -1.80 -1.39
CA GLU A 280 19.37 -0.50 -0.94
C GLU A 280 17.99 -0.58 -0.27
N LEU A 281 17.03 -1.28 -0.89
CA LEU A 281 15.69 -1.43 -0.34
C LEU A 281 15.71 -2.14 1.03
N ASP A 282 16.44 -3.25 1.15
CA ASP A 282 16.54 -3.98 2.42
C ASP A 282 17.21 -3.11 3.53
N TRP A 283 18.17 -2.26 3.17
CA TRP A 283 18.77 -1.29 4.10
C TRP A 283 17.75 -0.27 4.58
N LEU A 284 17.01 0.35 3.65
CA LEU A 284 15.99 1.35 3.98
C LEU A 284 14.87 0.75 4.82
N ASP A 285 14.41 -0.45 4.51
CA ASP A 285 13.37 -1.15 5.28
C ASP A 285 13.85 -1.46 6.71
N ILE A 286 15.07 -1.95 6.88
CA ILE A 286 15.61 -2.32 8.20
C ILE A 286 15.91 -1.08 9.04
N GLN A 287 16.66 -0.12 8.47
CA GLN A 287 17.09 1.06 9.22
C GLN A 287 15.96 2.06 9.38
N GLY A 288 15.11 2.24 8.37
CA GLY A 288 13.93 3.09 8.42
C GLY A 288 12.97 2.64 9.52
N ALA A 289 12.65 1.35 9.58
CA ALA A 289 11.80 0.81 10.65
C ALA A 289 12.42 1.02 12.05
N LYS A 290 13.73 0.83 12.21
CA LYS A 290 14.43 1.11 13.48
C LYS A 290 14.40 2.60 13.83
N ALA A 291 14.63 3.47 12.86
CA ALA A 291 14.63 4.91 13.05
C ALA A 291 13.25 5.43 13.44
N LEU A 292 12.20 4.96 12.76
CA LEU A 292 10.79 5.27 13.08
C LEU A 292 10.40 4.76 14.48
N ASP A 293 10.76 3.51 14.83
CA ASP A 293 10.50 2.96 16.18
C ASP A 293 11.19 3.81 17.26
N SER A 294 12.38 4.34 16.97
CA SER A 294 13.14 5.19 17.91
C SER A 294 12.62 6.62 18.10
N VAL A 295 11.62 7.04 17.33
CA VAL A 295 11.01 8.38 17.41
C VAL A 295 9.50 8.34 17.63
N ALA A 296 8.92 7.17 17.91
CA ALA A 296 7.47 6.99 18.03
C ALA A 296 6.85 7.81 19.19
N ASP A 297 7.65 8.13 20.20
CA ASP A 297 7.30 8.98 21.35
C ASP A 297 7.75 10.45 21.21
N ASP A 298 8.55 10.78 20.19
CA ASP A 298 8.97 12.14 19.87
C ASP A 298 8.02 12.79 18.86
N LEU A 299 7.03 13.52 19.37
CA LEU A 299 6.04 14.24 18.55
C LEU A 299 6.69 15.14 17.49
N ALA A 300 7.76 15.85 17.84
CA ALA A 300 8.42 16.76 16.91
C ALA A 300 9.12 15.99 15.78
N ALA A 301 9.66 14.80 16.06
CA ALA A 301 10.24 13.94 15.03
C ALA A 301 9.19 13.34 14.11
N ILE A 302 8.02 12.94 14.62
CA ILE A 302 6.90 12.45 13.81
C ILE A 302 6.37 13.55 12.89
N GLN A 303 6.14 14.76 13.42
CA GLN A 303 5.71 15.91 12.61
C GLN A 303 6.72 16.27 11.53
N ARG A 304 8.03 16.14 11.80
CA ARG A 304 9.07 16.32 10.79
C ARG A 304 9.03 15.23 9.71
N PHE A 305 8.82 13.98 10.08
CA PHE A 305 8.69 12.88 9.12
C PHE A 305 7.45 13.05 8.23
N GLU A 306 6.32 13.45 8.80
CA GLU A 306 5.13 13.82 8.04
C GLU A 306 5.41 14.99 7.08
N ALA A 307 6.10 16.03 7.55
CA ALA A 307 6.46 17.16 6.69
C ALA A 307 7.35 16.72 5.52
N ASP A 308 8.28 15.79 5.74
CA ASP A 308 9.06 15.20 4.65
C ASP A 308 8.20 14.42 3.67
N LEU A 309 7.28 13.58 4.14
CA LEU A 309 6.33 12.87 3.27
C LEU A 309 5.52 13.84 2.39
N ARG A 310 5.12 14.99 2.96
CA ARG A 310 4.36 16.02 2.26
C ARG A 310 5.21 16.76 1.23
N ASP A 311 6.45 17.09 1.58
CA ASP A 311 7.37 17.83 0.72
C ASP A 311 7.84 16.96 -0.46
N THR A 312 8.15 15.69 -0.21
CA THR A 312 8.75 14.81 -1.22
C THR A 312 7.73 14.01 -2.02
N HIS A 313 6.51 13.84 -1.50
CA HIS A 313 5.54 12.86 -1.99
C HIS A 313 6.18 11.45 -2.17
N SER A 314 7.17 11.12 -1.34
CA SER A 314 7.93 9.87 -1.39
C SER A 314 8.33 9.39 0.01
N GLU A 315 7.84 8.20 0.36
CA GLU A 315 8.20 7.46 1.57
C GLU A 315 9.72 7.21 1.63
N ILE A 316 10.31 6.89 0.49
CA ILE A 316 11.73 6.59 0.36
C ILE A 316 12.58 7.81 0.70
N GLU A 317 12.26 8.96 0.13
CA GLU A 317 12.98 10.20 0.45
C GLU A 317 12.74 10.64 1.90
N ALA A 318 11.52 10.49 2.43
CA ALA A 318 11.23 10.78 3.82
C ALA A 318 12.04 9.89 4.78
N VAL A 319 12.15 8.59 4.48
CA VAL A 319 12.98 7.64 5.24
C VAL A 319 14.46 8.02 5.15
N ARG A 320 14.98 8.34 3.95
CA ARG A 320 16.39 8.78 3.80
C ARG A 320 16.69 10.03 4.63
N ARG A 321 15.79 11.02 4.62
CA ARG A 321 15.91 12.24 5.45
C ARG A 321 15.86 11.91 6.95
N LEU A 322 14.98 10.99 7.36
CA LEU A 322 14.94 10.51 8.74
C LEU A 322 16.26 9.84 9.14
N LEU A 323 16.81 8.95 8.32
CA LEU A 323 18.10 8.28 8.59
C LEU A 323 19.23 9.30 8.73
N ALA A 324 19.31 10.26 7.81
CA ALA A 324 20.32 11.32 7.84
C ALA A 324 20.25 12.13 9.16
N ARG A 325 19.04 12.50 9.62
CA ARG A 325 18.86 13.19 10.92
C ARG A 325 19.27 12.35 12.12
N ARG A 326 19.28 11.03 12.00
CA ARG A 326 19.72 10.09 13.04
C ARG A 326 21.21 9.72 12.93
N GLY A 327 21.95 10.34 12.00
CA GLY A 327 23.35 10.00 11.75
C GLY A 327 23.54 8.61 11.14
N ILE A 328 22.49 8.03 10.56
CA ILE A 328 22.53 6.75 9.86
C ILE A 328 22.69 7.05 8.36
N ALA A 329 23.59 6.33 7.69
CA ALA A 329 23.78 6.50 6.26
C ALA A 329 22.47 6.24 5.48
N PRO A 330 22.08 7.09 4.52
CA PRO A 330 20.85 6.91 3.75
C PRO A 330 20.93 5.76 2.73
N SER A 331 22.12 5.17 2.55
CA SER A 331 22.39 4.04 1.67
C SER A 331 23.27 3.01 2.41
N PRO A 332 23.21 1.72 2.02
CA PRO A 332 24.02 0.69 2.67
C PRO A 332 25.53 0.93 2.45
N PRO A 333 26.36 0.92 3.52
CA PRO A 333 27.83 0.92 3.41
C PRO A 333 28.34 -0.26 2.58
N ASP A 334 29.43 -0.19 1.82
CA ASP A 334 29.88 -1.21 0.86
C ASP A 334 30.03 -2.65 1.40
N ASP A 335 30.32 -2.82 2.68
CA ASP A 335 30.46 -4.12 3.35
C ASP A 335 29.14 -4.69 3.91
N TRP A 336 28.05 -3.92 3.87
CA TRP A 336 26.75 -4.33 4.40
C TRP A 336 26.11 -5.48 3.61
N GLN A 337 25.60 -6.47 4.34
CA GLN A 337 24.78 -7.57 3.82
C GLN A 337 23.50 -7.76 4.63
N ALA A 338 22.39 -8.03 3.94
CA ALA A 338 21.13 -8.41 4.58
C ALA A 338 21.31 -9.68 5.42
N GLY A 339 20.80 -9.68 6.66
CA GLY A 339 20.83 -10.85 7.55
C GLY A 339 22.04 -10.97 8.49
N GLN A 340 23.15 -10.26 8.26
CA GLN A 340 24.27 -10.27 9.22
C GLN A 340 23.90 -9.64 10.57
N GLN A 341 22.97 -8.67 10.59
CA GLN A 341 22.48 -8.05 11.83
C GLN A 341 21.70 -9.01 12.73
N ALA A 342 21.17 -10.12 12.22
CA ALA A 342 20.51 -11.16 13.03
C ALA A 342 21.53 -12.05 13.78
N ARG A 343 22.83 -11.92 13.46
CA ARG A 343 23.93 -12.68 14.07
C ARG A 343 24.90 -11.82 14.88
N MET A 344 24.49 -10.63 15.35
CA MET A 344 25.27 -10.02 16.43
C MET A 344 25.10 -10.92 17.67
N PRO A 345 26.19 -11.51 18.19
CA PRO A 345 26.13 -12.30 19.41
C PRO A 345 25.54 -11.43 20.50
N GLY A 346 24.56 -11.97 21.22
CA GLY A 346 23.91 -11.27 22.32
C GLY A 346 24.96 -10.58 23.18
N ILE A 347 24.75 -9.30 23.43
CA ILE A 347 25.38 -8.63 24.56
C ILE A 347 24.91 -9.45 25.77
N GLY A 348 25.77 -10.33 26.25
CA GLY A 348 25.57 -11.06 27.49
C GLY A 348 25.42 -10.02 28.58
N GLY A 349 24.20 -9.89 29.08
CA GLY A 349 23.92 -9.29 30.38
C GLY A 349 24.22 -10.28 31.49
#